data_AF-C1EH43-F1
#
_entry.id   AF-C1EH43-F1
#
_cell.length_a   1.000
_cell.length_b   1.000
_cell.length_c   1.000
_cell.angle_alpha   90.00
_cell.angle_beta   90.00
_cell.angle_gamma   90.00
#
_symmetry.space_group_name_H-M   'P 1'
#
loop_
_entity.id
_entity.type
_entity.pdbx_description
1 polymer ?
#
loop_
_entity_poly.entity_id
_entity_poly.type
_entity_poly.pdbx_seq_one_letter_code
_entity_poly.pdbx_strand_id
1 'polypeptide(L)'
;MSAIATSSCLSAAAKAVARDALGALQSRNIWRTRGGRAGLRPRDRRSLVTRATATAGRLSGFSGPRISPTKPNSQTMVGKTLKKVKPGDLLALTLTAGDGSGHLASGEDLNQVTWMVATKLSTSTGGHLCVDGEVNGLRVQVIDQGARGGARLGIVGLVVDPGDSWWHERFPGWRAHLAKREELETSVMNSVVDLRICMSLDKIERCVVTNPSLWCAGADSPRRRSVITDPIERATQTAGEILALLNGERGVVMCQLWAGWAPMHEQPVEAPYVTQLLRRAIESGVVGVAMSESDDVEGNPGLTAVLYSKKDGQESAGDGDARKKRVRTWRAKDCERWARKIAELGAQADCPAVTPYECVLVGMALGYDERDIAYHLQGLGSPFSAALFERAREVLEGKDGASGKNEEKKKKNGGLMGGIFK
;
A
#
# COMPACT_ATOMS: atom_id res chain seq x y z
N MET A 1 -19.28 -29.09 33.32
CA MET A 1 -18.44 -30.00 32.52
C MET A 1 -18.92 -29.96 31.08
N SER A 2 -17.99 -29.65 30.17
CA SER A 2 -17.93 -29.86 28.71
C SER A 2 -19.22 -29.88 27.87
N ALA A 3 -19.31 -28.96 26.90
CA ALA A 3 -19.27 -29.29 25.46
C ALA A 3 -19.67 -28.08 24.59
N ILE A 4 -18.70 -27.28 24.13
CA ILE A 4 -18.79 -26.55 22.84
C ILE A 4 -17.37 -26.46 22.26
N ALA A 5 -17.01 -27.42 21.43
CA ALA A 5 -15.77 -27.42 20.65
C ALA A 5 -16.00 -28.15 19.32
N THR A 6 -16.71 -27.52 18.37
CA THR A 6 -16.86 -28.09 17.02
C THR A 6 -16.88 -27.07 15.87
N SER A 7 -16.64 -25.77 16.09
CA SER A 7 -16.69 -24.78 14.99
C SER A 7 -15.34 -24.29 14.45
N SER A 8 -14.21 -24.57 15.11
CA SER A 8 -12.89 -24.07 14.68
C SER A 8 -12.13 -25.00 13.71
N CYS A 9 -12.48 -26.28 13.66
CA CYS A 9 -11.71 -27.29 12.93
C CYS A 9 -11.97 -27.28 11.41
N LEU A 10 -13.15 -26.84 10.96
CA LEU A 10 -13.52 -26.82 9.54
C LEU A 10 -12.79 -25.71 8.75
N SER A 11 -12.48 -24.58 9.39
CA SER A 11 -11.67 -23.49 8.80
C SER A 11 -10.19 -23.90 8.65
N ALA A 12 -9.63 -24.56 9.66
CA ALA A 12 -8.24 -25.04 9.62
C ALA A 12 -8.03 -26.15 8.58
N ALA A 13 -8.99 -27.06 8.43
CA ALA A 13 -8.92 -28.15 7.44
C ALA A 13 -9.05 -27.63 6.00
N ALA A 14 -9.94 -26.66 5.74
CA ALA A 14 -10.04 -26.01 4.42
C ALA A 14 -8.77 -25.21 4.07
N LYS A 15 -8.14 -24.56 5.07
CA LYS A 15 -6.83 -23.89 4.91
C LYS A 15 -5.70 -24.88 4.65
N ALA A 16 -5.74 -26.09 5.23
CA ALA A 16 -4.74 -27.13 4.99
C ALA A 16 -4.84 -27.74 3.57
N VAL A 17 -6.04 -27.90 3.02
CA VAL A 17 -6.21 -28.40 1.64
C VAL A 17 -5.80 -27.35 0.60
N ALA A 18 -6.00 -26.06 0.88
CA ALA A 18 -5.47 -24.97 0.04
C ALA A 18 -3.93 -24.85 0.10
N ARG A 19 -3.29 -25.23 1.24
CA ARG A 19 -1.82 -25.26 1.40
C ARG A 19 -1.12 -26.21 0.41
N ASP A 20 -1.67 -27.41 0.18
CA ASP A 20 -1.04 -28.39 -0.72
C ASP A 20 -1.10 -27.97 -2.19
N ALA A 21 -2.13 -27.22 -2.59
CA ALA A 21 -2.27 -26.74 -3.97
C ALA A 21 -1.36 -25.54 -4.29
N LEU A 22 -1.09 -24.66 -3.32
CA LEU A 22 -0.24 -23.47 -3.49
C LEU A 22 1.26 -23.76 -3.33
N GLY A 23 1.64 -24.73 -2.49
CA GLY A 23 3.04 -25.15 -2.32
C GLY A 23 3.68 -25.69 -3.61
N ALA A 24 2.88 -26.26 -4.52
CA ALA A 24 3.36 -26.76 -5.81
C ALA A 24 3.61 -25.68 -6.87
N LEU A 25 3.14 -24.44 -6.66
CA LEU A 25 3.20 -23.34 -7.64
C LEU A 25 4.22 -22.24 -7.29
N GLN A 26 4.67 -22.14 -6.04
CA GLN A 26 5.57 -21.05 -5.60
C GLN A 26 7.08 -21.33 -5.74
N SER A 27 7.50 -22.53 -6.18
CA SER A 27 8.93 -22.86 -6.35
C SER A 27 9.59 -22.32 -7.63
N ARG A 28 9.04 -21.29 -8.28
CA ARG A 28 9.66 -20.67 -9.46
C ARG A 28 9.59 -19.15 -9.41
N ASN A 29 10.47 -18.52 -8.62
CA ASN A 29 11.02 -17.21 -8.92
C ASN A 29 12.34 -17.01 -8.15
N ILE A 30 13.43 -17.52 -8.74
CA ILE A 30 14.79 -17.11 -8.38
C ILE A 30 15.48 -16.69 -9.68
N TRP A 31 15.88 -15.41 -9.71
CA TRP A 31 16.82 -14.74 -10.59
C TRP A 31 17.67 -15.65 -11.49
N ARG A 32 17.55 -15.50 -12.82
CA ARG A 32 18.67 -15.72 -13.74
C ARG A 32 18.75 -14.68 -14.85
N THR A 33 19.96 -14.17 -14.97
CA THR A 33 20.54 -13.18 -15.86
C THR A 33 20.53 -13.62 -17.32
N ARG A 34 20.31 -12.68 -18.25
CA ARG A 34 20.38 -12.91 -19.70
C ARG A 34 21.66 -12.28 -20.26
N GLY A 35 22.72 -13.08 -20.37
CA GLY A 35 23.87 -12.79 -21.25
C GLY A 35 23.58 -13.30 -22.66
N GLY A 36 23.84 -12.48 -23.68
CA GLY A 36 23.39 -12.71 -25.06
C GLY A 36 24.37 -13.41 -25.99
N ARG A 37 23.87 -13.82 -27.16
CA ARG A 37 24.52 -13.58 -28.47
C ARG A 37 23.59 -13.95 -29.64
N ALA A 38 23.70 -13.10 -30.67
CA ALA A 38 23.61 -13.36 -32.11
C ALA A 38 22.28 -13.78 -32.77
N GLY A 39 21.84 -12.91 -33.70
CA GLY A 39 21.50 -13.35 -35.05
C GLY A 39 20.02 -13.45 -35.39
N LEU A 40 19.54 -12.47 -36.17
CA LEU A 40 18.68 -12.59 -37.37
C LEU A 40 17.61 -11.48 -37.43
N ARG A 41 17.79 -10.58 -38.39
CA ARG A 41 16.75 -9.78 -39.09
C ARG A 41 16.64 -10.35 -40.52
N PRO A 42 15.68 -9.93 -41.38
CA PRO A 42 14.40 -9.23 -41.18
C PRO A 42 13.23 -9.88 -41.96
N ARG A 43 11.99 -9.42 -41.76
CA ARG A 43 11.08 -9.21 -42.91
C ARG A 43 9.96 -8.20 -42.62
N ASP A 44 9.86 -7.26 -43.54
CA ASP A 44 8.87 -6.21 -43.67
C ASP A 44 7.43 -6.70 -43.69
N ARG A 45 6.53 -5.89 -43.11
CA ARG A 45 5.30 -5.46 -43.80
C ARG A 45 4.76 -4.18 -43.15
N ARG A 46 4.96 -3.07 -43.86
CA ARG A 46 4.17 -1.84 -43.70
C ARG A 46 2.73 -2.11 -44.12
N SER A 47 1.77 -1.52 -43.42
CA SER A 47 0.62 -0.91 -44.09
C SER A 47 0.36 0.47 -43.47
N LEU A 48 0.34 1.46 -44.35
CA LEU A 48 -0.01 2.85 -44.11
C LEU A 48 -1.53 2.95 -44.14
N VAL A 49 -2.14 3.51 -43.10
CA VAL A 49 -3.43 4.21 -43.22
C VAL A 49 -3.31 5.53 -42.48
N THR A 50 -3.61 6.59 -43.21
CA THR A 50 -3.38 8.00 -42.87
C THR A 50 -4.66 8.63 -42.31
N ARG A 51 -4.50 9.45 -41.26
CA ARG A 51 -5.32 10.60 -40.81
C ARG A 51 -6.76 10.38 -40.31
N ALA A 52 -6.97 10.70 -39.03
CA ALA A 52 -7.81 11.84 -38.62
C ALA A 52 -7.39 12.30 -37.20
N THR A 53 -7.02 13.57 -37.10
CA THR A 53 -6.67 14.30 -35.89
C THR A 53 -7.91 14.53 -35.02
N ALA A 54 -7.90 13.96 -33.81
CA ALA A 54 -8.71 14.44 -32.69
C ALA A 54 -7.77 14.75 -31.53
N THR A 55 -7.70 16.04 -31.20
CA THR A 55 -6.81 16.64 -30.21
C THR A 55 -7.31 16.31 -28.81
N ALA A 56 -7.06 15.09 -28.33
CA ALA A 56 -7.16 14.78 -26.89
C ALA A 56 -5.81 15.13 -26.25
N GLY A 57 -5.84 16.03 -25.26
CA GLY A 57 -4.67 16.56 -24.57
C GLY A 57 -3.70 15.47 -24.13
N ARG A 58 -2.59 15.36 -24.87
CA ARG A 58 -1.51 14.43 -24.56
C ARG A 58 -0.79 14.91 -23.31
N LEU A 59 -0.86 14.13 -22.23
CA LEU A 59 0.08 14.16 -21.12
C LEU A 59 1.46 13.59 -21.52
N SER A 60 2.02 14.05 -22.65
CA SER A 60 3.37 13.69 -23.10
C SER A 60 4.49 14.43 -22.35
N GLY A 61 4.15 15.15 -21.26
CA GLY A 61 5.11 15.77 -20.34
C GLY A 61 5.37 14.97 -19.05
N PHE A 62 4.70 13.83 -18.86
CA PHE A 62 4.81 12.99 -17.67
C PHE A 62 5.88 11.90 -17.80
N SER A 63 7.08 12.28 -18.23
CA SER A 63 8.26 11.47 -17.88
C SER A 63 8.72 11.92 -16.50
N GLY A 64 8.32 11.18 -15.45
CA GLY A 64 9.10 11.17 -14.21
C GLY A 64 10.58 10.91 -14.56
N PRO A 65 11.53 11.50 -13.82
CA PRO A 65 12.95 11.30 -14.12
C PRO A 65 13.24 9.81 -14.12
N ARG A 66 13.60 9.25 -15.28
CA ARG A 66 14.09 7.87 -15.35
C ARG A 66 15.26 7.77 -14.40
N ILE A 67 15.18 6.87 -13.41
CA ILE A 67 16.32 6.50 -12.57
C ILE A 67 17.25 5.68 -13.47
N SER A 68 18.03 6.35 -14.32
CA SER A 68 19.17 5.72 -14.96
C SER A 68 20.21 5.40 -13.89
N PRO A 69 21.03 4.34 -14.06
CA PRO A 69 22.22 4.13 -13.26
C PRO A 69 23.24 5.22 -13.62
N THR A 70 22.98 6.44 -13.17
CA THR A 70 23.90 7.55 -13.29
C THR A 70 25.02 7.33 -12.30
N LYS A 71 26.25 7.59 -12.76
CA LYS A 71 27.41 7.79 -11.88
C LYS A 71 27.00 8.68 -10.69
N PRO A 72 27.44 8.35 -9.45
CA PRO A 72 27.15 9.18 -8.29
C PRO A 72 27.49 10.63 -8.59
N ASN A 73 26.57 11.53 -8.24
CA ASN A 73 26.78 12.96 -8.43
C ASN A 73 27.97 13.39 -7.55
N SER A 74 28.77 14.35 -8.00
CA SER A 74 29.86 14.87 -7.17
C SER A 74 29.30 15.42 -5.85
N GLN A 75 30.03 15.30 -4.74
CA GLN A 75 29.58 15.78 -3.42
C GLN A 75 29.07 17.24 -3.45
N THR A 76 29.63 18.07 -4.34
CA THR A 76 29.21 19.45 -4.60
C THR A 76 27.76 19.57 -5.11
N MET A 77 27.26 18.60 -5.87
CA MET A 77 25.89 18.55 -6.34
C MET A 77 24.91 18.21 -5.22
N VAL A 78 25.26 17.32 -4.29
CA VAL A 78 24.41 16.98 -3.14
C VAL A 78 24.16 18.22 -2.28
N GLY A 79 25.21 18.96 -1.91
CA GLY A 79 25.07 20.22 -1.16
C GLY A 79 24.25 21.29 -1.89
N LYS A 80 24.36 21.39 -3.21
CA LYS A 80 23.52 22.30 -4.03
C LYS A 80 22.05 21.88 -4.04
N THR A 81 21.76 20.59 -4.09
CA THR A 81 20.39 20.08 -4.07
C THR A 81 19.76 20.23 -2.69
N LEU A 82 20.52 19.99 -1.60
CA LEU A 82 20.07 20.19 -0.22
C LEU A 82 19.53 21.61 0.02
N LYS A 83 20.17 22.64 -0.55
CA LYS A 83 19.71 24.04 -0.47
C LYS A 83 18.35 24.31 -1.11
N LYS A 84 17.86 23.41 -1.96
CA LYS A 84 16.57 23.53 -2.65
C LYS A 84 15.46 22.72 -1.99
N VAL A 85 15.80 21.83 -1.06
CA VAL A 85 14.84 20.98 -0.35
C VAL A 85 13.90 21.85 0.46
N LYS A 86 12.63 21.46 0.50
CA LYS A 86 11.60 22.06 1.35
C LYS A 86 10.97 21.00 2.26
N PRO A 87 10.43 21.40 3.42
CA PRO A 87 9.56 20.53 4.20
C PRO A 87 8.43 19.97 3.34
N GLY A 88 8.17 18.67 3.46
CA GLY A 88 7.20 17.93 2.65
C GLY A 88 7.76 17.34 1.36
N ASP A 89 9.00 17.62 0.96
CA ASP A 89 9.63 17.00 -0.22
C ASP A 89 9.97 15.53 0.02
N LEU A 90 9.76 14.70 -1.00
CA LEU A 90 10.25 13.33 -1.10
C LEU A 90 11.60 13.32 -1.80
N LEU A 91 12.60 12.81 -1.10
CA LEU A 91 13.96 12.71 -1.58
C LEU A 91 14.30 11.25 -1.89
N ALA A 92 14.91 11.00 -3.04
CA ALA A 92 15.64 9.75 -3.28
C ALA A 92 17.10 9.96 -2.86
N LEU A 93 17.53 9.20 -1.86
CA LEU A 93 18.90 9.20 -1.37
C LEU A 93 19.61 7.94 -1.87
N THR A 94 20.80 8.11 -2.44
CA THR A 94 21.71 6.98 -2.67
C THR A 94 22.73 6.98 -1.55
N LEU A 95 22.75 5.88 -0.80
CA LEU A 95 23.57 5.69 0.38
C LEU A 95 24.67 4.67 0.13
N THR A 96 25.84 4.94 0.71
CA THR A 96 26.93 3.98 0.85
C THR A 96 27.17 3.73 2.33
N ALA A 97 27.24 2.45 2.73
CA ALA A 97 27.50 2.06 4.11
C ALA A 97 28.79 2.73 4.62
N GLY A 98 28.70 3.43 5.74
CA GLY A 98 29.89 3.93 6.43
C GLY A 98 30.41 2.84 7.35
N ASP A 99 31.29 1.96 6.89
CA ASP A 99 31.89 0.93 7.72
C ASP A 99 32.93 1.46 8.71
N GLY A 100 33.25 2.76 8.69
CA GLY A 100 34.21 3.40 9.59
C GLY A 100 35.66 2.94 9.40
N SER A 101 35.89 1.84 8.67
CA SER A 101 37.17 1.38 8.16
C SER A 101 37.31 1.81 6.71
N GLY A 102 38.19 2.77 6.43
CA GLY A 102 38.39 3.25 5.07
C GLY A 102 38.51 2.12 4.04
N HIS A 103 37.78 2.27 2.92
CA HIS A 103 37.90 1.47 1.70
C HIS A 103 37.94 -0.05 1.90
N LEU A 104 36.77 -0.70 1.81
CA LEU A 104 36.75 -2.08 1.34
C LEU A 104 37.32 -2.10 -0.08
N ALA A 105 38.52 -2.64 -0.21
CA ALA A 105 39.31 -2.79 -1.42
C ALA A 105 38.68 -3.75 -2.47
N SER A 106 37.36 -3.95 -2.43
CA SER A 106 36.62 -4.86 -3.31
C SER A 106 35.51 -4.14 -4.10
N GLY A 107 35.68 -2.87 -4.47
CA GLY A 107 35.07 -2.24 -5.66
C GLY A 107 33.53 -2.23 -5.86
N GLU A 108 32.76 -2.87 -4.98
CA GLU A 108 31.30 -2.97 -5.03
C GLU A 108 30.73 -2.46 -3.70
N ASP A 109 30.93 -1.17 -3.44
CA ASP A 109 30.12 -0.46 -2.46
C ASP A 109 28.64 -0.58 -2.91
N LEU A 110 27.88 -1.45 -2.24
CA LEU A 110 26.47 -1.68 -2.52
C LEU A 110 25.69 -0.40 -2.20
N ASN A 111 25.55 0.45 -3.23
CA ASN A 111 24.76 1.66 -3.14
C ASN A 111 23.28 1.30 -3.01
N GLN A 112 22.68 1.67 -1.90
CA GLN A 112 21.25 1.48 -1.65
C GLN A 112 20.50 2.78 -1.91
N VAL A 113 19.38 2.70 -2.64
CA VAL A 113 18.46 3.83 -2.78
C VAL A 113 17.41 3.74 -1.68
N THR A 114 17.23 4.81 -0.91
CA THR A 114 16.17 4.94 0.09
C THR A 114 15.35 6.21 -0.11
N TRP A 115 14.15 6.23 0.45
CA TRP A 115 13.22 7.34 0.37
C TRP A 115 13.22 8.10 1.69
N MET A 116 13.50 9.40 1.63
CA MET A 116 13.44 10.30 2.78
C MET A 116 12.33 11.33 2.57
N VAL A 117 11.46 11.48 3.55
CA VAL A 117 10.54 12.63 3.61
C VAL A 117 11.22 13.75 4.40
N ALA A 118 11.46 14.90 3.78
CA ALA A 118 12.01 16.06 4.46
C ALA A 118 10.94 16.68 5.37
N THR A 119 11.24 16.84 6.67
CA THR A 119 10.28 17.39 7.65
C THR A 119 10.65 18.80 8.07
N LYS A 120 11.94 19.12 8.17
CA LYS A 120 12.40 20.43 8.62
C LYS A 120 13.77 20.77 8.05
N LEU A 121 13.99 22.06 7.77
CA LEU A 121 15.31 22.61 7.52
C LEU A 121 15.86 23.18 8.82
N SER A 122 17.08 22.80 9.16
CA SER A 122 17.76 23.20 10.37
C SER A 122 19.21 23.57 10.06
N THR A 123 19.93 24.02 11.09
CA THR A 123 21.36 24.26 11.02
C THR A 123 22.00 23.42 12.11
N SER A 124 23.03 22.64 11.76
CA SER A 124 23.76 21.84 12.74
C SER A 124 24.49 22.75 13.72
N THR A 125 24.93 22.20 14.86
CA THR A 125 25.73 22.92 15.85
C THR A 125 27.00 23.55 15.25
N GLY A 126 27.54 22.96 14.16
CA GLY A 126 28.69 23.48 13.42
C GLY A 126 28.35 24.54 12.36
N GLY A 127 27.11 25.02 12.28
CA GLY A 127 26.69 26.01 11.29
C GLY A 127 26.41 25.43 9.89
N HIS A 128 26.38 24.10 9.74
CA HIS A 128 26.13 23.46 8.45
C HIS A 128 24.64 23.33 8.17
N LEU A 129 24.26 23.38 6.89
CA LEU A 129 22.89 23.10 6.48
C LEU A 129 22.53 21.66 6.88
N CYS A 130 21.41 21.51 7.57
CA CYS A 130 20.87 20.24 7.99
C CYS A 130 19.43 20.11 7.49
N VAL A 131 19.10 18.93 6.99
CA VAL A 131 17.72 18.57 6.62
C VAL A 131 17.29 17.44 7.54
N ASP A 132 16.33 17.71 8.41
CA ASP A 132 15.67 16.71 9.22
C ASP A 132 14.62 16.01 8.36
N GLY A 133 14.42 14.70 8.56
CA GLY A 133 13.41 13.95 7.84
C GLY A 133 13.14 12.58 8.42
N GLU A 134 12.40 11.78 7.67
CA GLU A 134 11.94 10.45 8.05
C GLU A 134 12.34 9.44 6.98
N VAL A 135 12.93 8.30 7.40
CA VAL A 135 13.32 7.16 6.56
C VAL A 135 13.00 5.89 7.32
N ASN A 136 12.21 4.98 6.74
CA ASN A 136 11.96 3.65 7.29
C ASN A 136 11.62 3.63 8.80
N GLY A 137 10.72 4.53 9.22
CA GLY A 137 10.29 4.64 10.63
C GLY A 137 11.27 5.34 11.57
N LEU A 138 12.41 5.82 11.07
CA LEU A 138 13.42 6.56 11.80
C LEU A 138 13.40 8.06 11.45
N ARG A 139 13.53 8.91 12.46
CA ARG A 139 13.91 10.31 12.31
C ARG A 139 15.40 10.35 12.00
N VAL A 140 15.73 11.06 10.92
CA VAL A 140 17.08 11.15 10.40
C VAL A 140 17.47 12.59 10.10
N GLN A 141 18.76 12.83 10.00
CA GLN A 141 19.35 14.11 9.63
C GLN A 141 20.36 13.94 8.52
N VAL A 142 20.19 14.70 7.44
CA VAL A 142 21.20 14.83 6.39
C VAL A 142 21.98 16.13 6.61
N ILE A 143 23.27 16.00 6.90
CA ILE A 143 24.17 17.11 7.19
C ILE A 143 25.21 17.24 6.08
N ASP A 144 25.30 18.41 5.46
CA ASP A 144 26.38 18.73 4.49
C ASP A 144 27.64 19.16 5.25
N GLN A 145 28.62 18.25 5.40
CA GLN A 145 29.90 18.53 6.06
C GLN A 145 30.89 19.31 5.16
N GLY A 146 30.42 19.82 4.02
CA GLY A 146 31.22 20.62 3.10
C GLY A 146 32.11 19.80 2.17
N ALA A 147 32.94 20.49 1.40
CA ALA A 147 33.63 19.95 0.23
C ALA A 147 34.61 18.78 0.50
N ARG A 148 35.03 18.57 1.75
CA ARG A 148 35.92 17.46 2.15
C ARG A 148 35.20 16.34 2.91
N GLY A 149 34.09 16.63 3.59
CA GLY A 149 33.36 15.66 4.43
C GLY A 149 32.18 14.99 3.72
N GLY A 150 31.64 15.64 2.69
CA GLY A 150 30.44 15.17 1.98
C GLY A 150 29.17 15.25 2.85
N ALA A 151 28.05 14.81 2.29
CA ALA A 151 26.81 14.73 3.05
C ALA A 151 26.71 13.39 3.80
N ARG A 152 26.21 13.43 5.04
CA ARG A 152 26.05 12.26 5.91
C ARG A 152 24.61 12.15 6.39
N LEU A 153 24.11 10.92 6.47
CA LEU A 153 22.82 10.58 7.06
C LEU A 153 23.05 10.02 8.46
N GLY A 154 22.58 10.74 9.48
CA GLY A 154 22.56 10.30 10.87
C GLY A 154 21.14 9.94 11.33
N ILE A 155 21.02 8.99 12.25
CA ILE A 155 19.77 8.64 12.91
C ILE A 155 19.64 9.48 14.18
N VAL A 156 18.45 10.02 14.41
CA VAL A 156 18.11 10.89 15.54
C VAL A 156 17.15 10.21 16.52
N GLY A 157 16.34 9.27 16.04
CA GLY A 157 15.50 8.40 16.87
C GLY A 157 14.32 7.83 16.08
N LEU A 158 13.28 7.33 16.77
CA LEU A 158 12.06 6.83 16.12
C LEU A 158 11.12 7.95 15.62
N VAL A 159 10.40 7.72 14.52
CA VAL A 159 9.29 8.60 14.05
C VAL A 159 8.09 8.52 14.98
N VAL A 160 7.73 7.30 15.39
CA VAL A 160 6.67 7.05 16.35
C VAL A 160 7.32 6.49 17.60
N ASP A 161 7.38 7.32 18.63
CA ASP A 161 7.80 6.87 19.95
C ASP A 161 6.64 6.07 20.59
N PRO A 162 6.86 4.80 20.98
CA PRO A 162 5.84 3.97 21.62
C PRO A 162 5.23 4.58 22.89
N GLY A 163 5.97 5.45 23.60
CA GLY A 163 5.59 6.06 24.87
C GLY A 163 4.91 7.42 24.76
N ASP A 164 5.06 8.12 23.63
CA ASP A 164 4.96 9.60 23.63
C ASP A 164 3.79 10.15 22.81
N SER A 165 2.80 9.32 22.46
CA SER A 165 1.71 9.78 21.59
C SER A 165 0.39 9.01 21.77
N TRP A 166 -0.72 9.75 21.86
CA TRP A 166 -2.06 9.17 22.05
C TRP A 166 -2.66 8.62 20.74
N TRP A 167 -2.23 9.09 19.58
CA TRP A 167 -2.94 8.79 18.33
C TRP A 167 -2.70 7.35 17.86
N HIS A 168 -1.52 6.77 18.14
CA HIS A 168 -1.24 5.38 17.77
C HIS A 168 -1.98 4.38 18.66
N GLU A 169 -2.47 4.79 19.83
CA GLU A 169 -3.35 3.97 20.67
C GLU A 169 -4.71 3.68 19.99
N ARG A 170 -5.05 4.44 18.94
CA ARG A 170 -6.22 4.16 18.09
C ARG A 170 -6.03 2.96 17.18
N PHE A 171 -4.83 2.38 17.14
CA PHE A 171 -4.51 1.14 16.43
C PHE A 171 -4.13 0.05 17.45
N PRO A 172 -5.11 -0.66 18.03
CA PRO A 172 -4.85 -1.78 18.93
C PRO A 172 -3.82 -2.77 18.36
N GLY A 173 -2.96 -3.29 19.22
CA GLY A 173 -1.88 -4.21 18.82
C GLY A 173 -0.62 -3.55 18.28
N TRP A 174 -0.71 -2.36 17.66
CA TRP A 174 0.45 -1.74 16.98
C TRP A 174 1.59 -1.36 17.93
N ARG A 175 1.27 -0.91 19.16
CA ARG A 175 2.27 -0.54 20.18
C ARG A 175 3.28 -1.65 20.46
N ALA A 176 2.84 -2.91 20.48
CA ALA A 176 3.73 -4.06 20.71
C ALA A 176 4.76 -4.24 19.59
N HIS A 177 4.43 -3.84 18.36
CA HIS A 177 5.33 -3.89 17.22
C HIS A 177 6.26 -2.67 17.16
N LEU A 178 5.77 -1.49 17.57
CA LEU A 178 6.60 -0.28 17.68
C LEU A 178 7.74 -0.45 18.69
N ALA A 179 7.51 -1.16 19.81
CA ALA A 179 8.54 -1.43 20.80
C ALA A 179 9.75 -2.22 20.25
N LYS A 180 9.55 -3.02 19.18
CA LYS A 180 10.64 -3.77 18.55
C LYS A 180 11.57 -2.89 17.71
N ARG A 181 11.28 -1.59 17.56
CA ARG A 181 11.98 -0.69 16.64
C ARG A 181 13.21 -0.02 17.23
N GLU A 182 13.36 -0.01 18.54
CA GLU A 182 14.56 0.53 19.20
C GLU A 182 15.85 -0.13 18.67
N GLU A 183 15.77 -1.38 18.22
CA GLU A 183 16.88 -2.12 17.60
C GLU A 183 17.44 -1.42 16.34
N LEU A 184 16.60 -0.69 15.58
CA LEU A 184 17.01 0.00 14.36
C LEU A 184 17.83 1.28 14.62
N GLU A 185 17.71 1.88 15.80
CA GLU A 185 18.45 3.09 16.19
C GLU A 185 19.97 2.83 16.30
N THR A 186 20.38 1.57 16.42
CA THR A 186 21.79 1.17 16.54
C THR A 186 22.57 1.21 15.23
N SER A 187 21.92 1.55 14.11
CA SER A 187 22.54 1.53 12.78
C SER A 187 23.56 2.66 12.57
N VAL A 188 24.60 2.38 11.77
CA VAL A 188 25.75 3.27 11.54
C VAL A 188 25.40 4.42 10.57
N MET A 189 26.07 5.56 10.72
CA MET A 189 25.95 6.70 9.80
C MET A 189 26.32 6.33 8.36
N ASN A 190 25.45 6.68 7.42
CA ASN A 190 25.66 6.40 6.00
C ASN A 190 26.18 7.62 5.25
N SER A 191 27.04 7.39 4.25
CA SER A 191 27.46 8.43 3.31
C SER A 191 26.34 8.67 2.30
N VAL A 192 25.98 9.93 2.06
CA VAL A 192 25.02 10.29 1.01
C VAL A 192 25.78 10.64 -0.26
N VAL A 193 25.73 9.76 -1.26
CA VAL A 193 26.48 9.88 -2.52
C VAL A 193 25.67 10.46 -3.68
N ASP A 194 24.34 10.39 -3.61
CA ASP A 194 23.44 11.13 -4.51
C ASP A 194 22.16 11.54 -3.75
N LEU A 195 21.56 12.64 -4.19
CA LEU A 195 20.31 13.16 -3.62
C LEU A 195 19.48 13.80 -4.73
N ARG A 196 18.21 13.40 -4.82
CA ARG A 196 17.24 13.97 -5.78
C ARG A 196 15.94 14.32 -5.10
N ILE A 197 15.40 15.49 -5.44
CA ILE A 197 14.03 15.86 -5.07
C ILE A 197 13.10 15.25 -6.11
N CYS A 198 12.25 14.33 -5.69
CA CYS A 198 11.42 13.50 -6.56
C CYS A 198 9.97 14.01 -6.64
N MET A 199 9.39 14.32 -5.49
CA MET A 199 7.99 14.74 -5.35
C MET A 199 7.83 15.58 -4.07
N SER A 200 6.62 16.07 -3.79
CA SER A 200 6.25 16.65 -2.49
C SER A 200 4.86 16.21 -2.09
N LEU A 201 4.54 16.26 -0.80
CA LEU A 201 3.21 15.91 -0.28
C LEU A 201 2.12 16.75 -0.96
N ASP A 202 2.31 18.08 -1.04
CA ASP A 202 1.39 19.00 -1.72
C ASP A 202 1.14 18.63 -3.19
N LYS A 203 2.13 18.04 -3.86
CA LYS A 203 1.97 17.58 -5.23
C LYS A 203 1.09 16.32 -5.28
N ILE A 204 1.28 15.38 -4.35
CA ILE A 204 0.43 14.18 -4.24
C ILE A 204 -1.01 14.59 -3.94
N GLU A 205 -1.21 15.46 -2.95
CA GLU A 205 -2.54 15.96 -2.57
C GLU A 205 -3.27 16.59 -3.77
N ARG A 206 -2.60 17.48 -4.51
CA ARG A 206 -3.18 18.07 -5.73
C ARG A 206 -3.51 17.03 -6.78
N CYS A 207 -2.66 16.02 -6.97
CA CYS A 207 -2.93 14.95 -7.92
C CYS A 207 -4.14 14.09 -7.50
N VAL A 208 -4.28 13.78 -6.20
CA VAL A 208 -5.43 13.04 -5.66
C VAL A 208 -6.72 13.83 -5.89
N VAL A 209 -6.72 15.13 -5.60
CA VAL A 209 -7.89 16.00 -5.84
C VAL A 209 -8.23 16.11 -7.33
N THR A 210 -7.22 16.22 -8.19
CA THR A 210 -7.44 16.38 -9.64
C THR A 210 -7.90 15.08 -10.30
N ASN A 211 -7.34 13.94 -9.88
CA ASN A 211 -7.62 12.65 -10.48
C ASN A 211 -7.46 11.49 -9.49
N PRO A 212 -8.46 11.24 -8.63
CA PRO A 212 -8.34 10.25 -7.55
C PRO A 212 -8.23 8.80 -8.05
N SER A 213 -8.66 8.50 -9.29
CA SER A 213 -8.69 7.11 -9.80
C SER A 213 -7.34 6.42 -9.83
N LEU A 214 -6.23 7.17 -9.89
CA LEU A 214 -4.90 6.57 -9.87
C LEU A 214 -4.65 5.77 -8.58
N TRP A 215 -5.29 6.18 -7.48
CA TRP A 215 -5.23 5.54 -6.17
C TRP A 215 -6.49 4.74 -5.83
N CYS A 216 -7.51 4.76 -6.70
CA CYS A 216 -8.78 4.05 -6.47
C CYS A 216 -9.03 2.88 -7.44
N ALA A 217 -8.20 2.68 -8.47
CA ALA A 217 -8.38 1.62 -9.48
C ALA A 217 -7.64 0.30 -9.16
N GLY A 218 -6.90 0.20 -8.05
CA GLY A 218 -6.10 -0.99 -7.70
C GLY A 218 -4.76 -1.06 -8.45
N ALA A 219 -3.77 -1.75 -7.87
CA ALA A 219 -2.40 -1.88 -8.40
C ALA A 219 -2.33 -2.49 -9.81
N ASP A 220 -3.15 -3.51 -10.06
CA ASP A 220 -3.04 -4.36 -11.26
C ASP A 220 -4.06 -4.05 -12.35
N SER A 221 -4.80 -2.94 -12.24
CA SER A 221 -5.85 -2.63 -13.20
C SER A 221 -5.31 -2.51 -14.64
N PRO A 222 -5.91 -3.18 -15.63
CA PRO A 222 -5.56 -2.99 -17.04
C PRO A 222 -5.88 -1.56 -17.53
N ARG A 223 -6.73 -0.80 -16.80
CA ARG A 223 -6.99 0.64 -17.04
C ARG A 223 -5.95 1.54 -16.38
N ARG A 224 -5.33 1.10 -15.28
CA ARG A 224 -4.12 1.73 -14.73
C ARG A 224 -2.93 1.57 -15.69
N ARG A 225 -3.01 0.57 -16.59
CA ARG A 225 -1.95 0.08 -17.48
C ARG A 225 -0.71 -0.30 -16.68
N SER A 226 0.15 -1.07 -17.32
CA SER A 226 1.53 -1.47 -17.00
C SER A 226 2.50 -0.37 -16.47
N VAL A 227 2.11 0.47 -15.49
CA VAL A 227 2.66 1.83 -15.26
C VAL A 227 3.22 2.05 -13.85
N ILE A 228 3.15 1.09 -12.93
CA ILE A 228 4.01 1.11 -11.72
C ILE A 228 5.45 0.70 -12.10
N THR A 229 5.99 1.34 -13.13
CA THR A 229 7.42 1.35 -13.44
C THR A 229 8.12 2.53 -12.80
N ASP A 230 7.37 3.55 -12.35
CA ASP A 230 7.94 4.68 -11.61
C ASP A 230 8.07 4.30 -10.12
N PRO A 231 9.31 4.18 -9.60
CA PRO A 231 9.55 3.86 -8.19
C PRO A 231 8.89 4.85 -7.23
N ILE A 232 8.66 6.09 -7.67
CA ILE A 232 8.02 7.13 -6.87
C ILE A 232 6.53 6.82 -6.67
N GLU A 233 5.83 6.39 -7.72
CA GLU A 233 4.40 6.03 -7.64
C GLU A 233 4.22 4.83 -6.71
N ARG A 234 5.09 3.82 -6.83
CA ARG A 234 5.08 2.65 -5.94
C ARG A 234 5.28 3.05 -4.47
N ALA A 235 6.28 3.87 -4.20
CA ALA A 235 6.61 4.29 -2.83
C ALA A 235 5.49 5.15 -2.20
N THR A 236 4.69 5.83 -3.00
CA THR A 236 3.65 6.77 -2.51
C THR A 236 2.22 6.24 -2.65
N GLN A 237 2.06 4.96 -3.02
CA GLN A 237 0.74 4.36 -3.25
C GLN A 237 -0.17 4.45 -2.02
N THR A 238 0.29 3.93 -0.88
CA THR A 238 -0.50 3.91 0.37
C THR A 238 -0.83 5.32 0.85
N ALA A 239 0.12 6.27 0.71
CA ALA A 239 -0.12 7.67 1.03
C ALA A 239 -1.23 8.29 0.17
N GLY A 240 -1.22 8.06 -1.15
CA GLY A 240 -2.27 8.54 -2.04
C GLY A 240 -3.63 7.90 -1.76
N GLU A 241 -3.67 6.64 -1.34
CA GLU A 241 -4.90 5.97 -0.92
C GLU A 241 -5.50 6.58 0.36
N ILE A 242 -4.68 6.86 1.37
CA ILE A 242 -5.12 7.54 2.60
C ILE A 242 -5.59 8.96 2.28
N LEU A 243 -4.89 9.68 1.40
CA LEU A 243 -5.32 11.01 0.95
C LEU A 243 -6.65 10.96 0.21
N ALA A 244 -6.91 9.94 -0.63
CA ALA A 244 -8.20 9.78 -1.29
C ALA A 244 -9.33 9.55 -0.27
N LEU A 245 -9.08 8.78 0.79
CA LEU A 245 -10.03 8.64 1.91
C LEU A 245 -10.28 9.98 2.62
N LEU A 246 -9.23 10.73 2.95
CA LEU A 246 -9.34 12.01 3.64
C LEU A 246 -10.10 13.07 2.82
N ASN A 247 -9.96 13.03 1.50
CA ASN A 247 -10.67 13.92 0.58
C ASN A 247 -12.09 13.45 0.25
N GLY A 248 -12.55 12.33 0.81
CA GLY A 248 -13.89 11.79 0.52
C GLY A 248 -14.02 11.19 -0.88
N GLU A 249 -12.91 10.85 -1.52
CA GLU A 249 -12.84 10.19 -2.81
C GLU A 249 -12.81 8.66 -2.69
N ARG A 250 -12.71 8.13 -1.46
CA ARG A 250 -12.76 6.70 -1.18
C ARG A 250 -13.43 6.44 0.16
N GLY A 251 -14.21 5.37 0.25
CA GLY A 251 -14.92 5.00 1.48
C GLY A 251 -14.09 4.16 2.47
N VAL A 252 -13.18 3.30 1.97
CA VAL A 252 -12.41 2.34 2.77
C VAL A 252 -11.00 2.16 2.20
N VAL A 253 -9.98 2.09 3.05
CA VAL A 253 -8.56 1.87 2.72
C VAL A 253 -7.96 0.86 3.67
N MET A 254 -7.03 0.02 3.20
CA MET A 254 -6.21 -0.84 4.06
C MET A 254 -4.79 -0.29 4.16
N CYS A 255 -4.24 -0.26 5.36
CA CYS A 255 -2.85 0.10 5.63
C CYS A 255 -2.21 -0.98 6.50
N GLN A 256 -1.22 -1.70 5.95
CA GLN A 256 -0.46 -2.68 6.71
C GLN A 256 0.43 -1.95 7.73
N LEU A 257 0.14 -2.13 9.02
CA LEU A 257 0.89 -1.53 10.13
C LEU A 257 2.11 -2.36 10.52
N TRP A 258 2.01 -3.67 10.35
CA TRP A 258 3.08 -4.62 10.64
C TRP A 258 2.99 -5.84 9.74
N ALA A 259 4.10 -6.23 9.13
CA ALA A 259 4.24 -7.44 8.33
C ALA A 259 5.39 -8.29 8.91
N GLY A 260 5.06 -9.35 9.65
CA GLY A 260 6.06 -10.23 10.25
C GLY A 260 6.94 -10.97 9.24
N TRP A 261 6.50 -11.06 7.98
CA TRP A 261 7.24 -11.61 6.85
C TRP A 261 8.17 -10.60 6.17
N ALA A 262 8.02 -9.30 6.47
CA ALA A 262 8.87 -8.26 5.90
C ALA A 262 10.09 -7.99 6.80
N PRO A 263 11.25 -7.60 6.23
CA PRO A 263 12.38 -7.14 7.01
C PRO A 263 12.01 -5.97 7.94
N MET A 264 12.71 -5.86 9.07
CA MET A 264 12.50 -4.74 10.02
C MET A 264 12.63 -3.38 9.34
N HIS A 265 13.57 -3.17 8.43
CA HIS A 265 13.81 -1.87 7.80
C HIS A 265 12.93 -1.60 6.56
N GLU A 266 11.97 -2.48 6.24
CA GLU A 266 11.11 -2.38 5.05
C GLU A 266 9.63 -2.58 5.40
N GLN A 267 9.21 -2.14 6.60
CA GLN A 267 7.83 -2.34 7.01
C GLN A 267 6.89 -1.42 6.22
N PRO A 268 5.73 -1.91 5.73
CA PRO A 268 4.88 -1.14 4.81
C PRO A 268 4.37 0.20 5.34
N VAL A 269 4.14 0.31 6.65
CA VAL A 269 3.70 1.55 7.31
C VAL A 269 4.74 2.67 7.24
N GLU A 270 5.98 2.34 6.92
CA GLU A 270 7.12 3.25 6.88
C GLU A 270 7.34 3.82 5.48
N ALA A 271 6.50 3.43 4.53
CA ALA A 271 6.48 4.06 3.22
C ALA A 271 6.26 5.58 3.36
N PRO A 272 6.82 6.39 2.43
CA PRO A 272 6.74 7.84 2.49
C PRO A 272 5.36 8.38 2.82
N TYR A 273 5.31 9.29 3.80
CA TYR A 273 4.13 10.02 4.28
C TYR A 273 3.06 9.19 5.01
N VAL A 274 3.15 7.85 5.05
CA VAL A 274 2.07 7.00 5.59
C VAL A 274 1.81 7.29 7.06
N THR A 275 2.83 7.28 7.92
CA THR A 275 2.69 7.58 9.36
C THR A 275 2.09 8.96 9.62
N GLN A 276 2.57 10.00 8.91
CA GLN A 276 2.03 11.36 9.01
C GLN A 276 0.55 11.39 8.61
N LEU A 277 0.17 10.66 7.56
CA LEU A 277 -1.20 10.61 7.06
C LEU A 277 -2.14 9.77 7.94
N LEU A 278 -1.65 8.70 8.55
CA LEU A 278 -2.38 7.93 9.57
C LEU A 278 -2.71 8.82 10.77
N ARG A 279 -1.74 9.59 11.26
CA ARG A 279 -1.95 10.57 12.32
C ARG A 279 -3.01 11.60 11.92
N ARG A 280 -2.88 12.21 10.74
CA ARG A 280 -3.87 13.16 10.20
C ARG A 280 -5.28 12.54 10.11
N ALA A 281 -5.37 11.28 9.72
CA ALA A 281 -6.65 10.57 9.65
C ALA A 281 -7.30 10.41 11.02
N ILE A 282 -6.54 10.03 12.04
CA ILE A 282 -7.04 9.96 13.41
C ILE A 282 -7.45 11.34 13.95
N GLU A 283 -6.59 12.35 13.77
CA GLU A 283 -6.83 13.72 14.24
C GLU A 283 -8.03 14.39 13.54
N SER A 284 -8.34 14.00 12.31
CA SER A 284 -9.49 14.54 11.56
C SER A 284 -10.84 14.27 12.22
N GLY A 285 -10.94 13.22 13.03
CA GLY A 285 -12.20 12.75 13.63
C GLY A 285 -13.21 12.14 12.65
N VAL A 286 -12.96 12.23 11.34
CA VAL A 286 -13.89 11.76 10.28
C VAL A 286 -13.53 10.39 9.74
N VAL A 287 -12.46 9.79 10.23
CA VAL A 287 -12.01 8.43 9.89
C VAL A 287 -12.25 7.51 11.09
N GLY A 288 -12.75 6.31 10.82
CA GLY A 288 -12.77 5.20 11.75
C GLY A 288 -11.76 4.13 11.36
N VAL A 289 -11.48 3.22 12.31
CA VAL A 289 -10.50 2.15 12.13
C VAL A 289 -11.13 0.83 12.57
N ALA A 290 -10.94 -0.22 11.78
CA ALA A 290 -11.14 -1.61 12.17
C ALA A 290 -9.81 -2.35 12.01
N MET A 291 -9.41 -3.15 13.01
CA MET A 291 -8.14 -3.86 12.99
C MET A 291 -8.31 -5.25 12.41
N SER A 292 -7.45 -5.60 11.45
CA SER A 292 -7.40 -6.89 10.80
C SER A 292 -6.12 -7.61 11.18
N GLU A 293 -6.25 -8.69 11.94
CA GLU A 293 -5.15 -9.48 12.48
C GLU A 293 -5.18 -10.88 11.86
N SER A 294 -4.05 -11.29 11.27
CA SER A 294 -3.86 -12.66 10.78
C SER A 294 -2.38 -12.95 10.64
N ASP A 295 -2.02 -14.21 10.82
CA ASP A 295 -0.69 -14.70 10.48
C ASP A 295 -0.62 -15.00 8.96
N ASP A 296 0.59 -14.97 8.41
CA ASP A 296 0.87 -15.48 7.07
C ASP A 296 0.87 -17.03 7.03
N VAL A 297 1.30 -17.58 5.89
CA VAL A 297 1.35 -19.04 5.70
C VAL A 297 2.38 -19.74 6.60
N GLU A 298 3.39 -19.02 7.08
CA GLU A 298 4.48 -19.51 7.93
C GLU A 298 4.23 -19.25 9.43
N GLY A 299 3.14 -18.55 9.78
CA GLY A 299 2.81 -18.19 11.15
C GLY A 299 3.40 -16.85 11.61
N ASN A 300 3.90 -16.03 10.70
CA ASN A 300 4.39 -14.69 11.01
C ASN A 300 3.22 -13.72 11.16
N PRO A 301 3.15 -12.94 12.25
CA PRO A 301 1.99 -12.11 12.53
C PRO A 301 1.88 -10.91 11.59
N GLY A 302 0.66 -10.62 11.14
CA GLY A 302 0.29 -9.45 10.34
C GLY A 302 -0.75 -8.58 11.04
N LEU A 303 -0.55 -7.26 10.99
CA LEU A 303 -1.48 -6.27 11.51
C LEU A 303 -1.82 -5.24 10.43
N THR A 304 -3.09 -5.17 10.05
CA THR A 304 -3.61 -4.19 9.09
C THR A 304 -4.67 -3.31 9.72
N ALA A 305 -4.54 -1.99 9.54
CA ALA A 305 -5.60 -1.04 9.83
C ALA A 305 -6.50 -0.87 8.61
N VAL A 306 -7.79 -1.16 8.78
CA VAL A 306 -8.83 -0.88 7.79
C VAL A 306 -9.48 0.46 8.14
N LEU A 307 -9.05 1.50 7.46
CA LEU A 307 -9.54 2.86 7.61
C LEU A 307 -10.86 3.04 6.85
N TYR A 308 -11.83 3.70 7.43
CA TYR A 308 -13.11 3.96 6.77
C TYR A 308 -13.66 5.36 7.04
N SER A 309 -14.42 5.88 6.08
CA SER A 309 -15.09 7.18 6.21
C SER A 309 -16.26 7.09 7.20
N LYS A 310 -16.30 7.99 8.18
CA LYS A 310 -17.47 8.24 9.05
C LYS A 310 -18.47 9.22 8.44
N LYS A 311 -18.21 9.67 7.22
CA LYS A 311 -19.09 10.56 6.45
C LYS A 311 -19.61 9.84 5.21
N ASP A 312 -20.82 10.20 4.83
CA ASP A 312 -21.33 9.90 3.49
C ASP A 312 -20.43 10.58 2.45
N GLY A 313 -20.27 9.95 1.30
CA GLY A 313 -19.34 10.44 0.29
C GLY A 313 -19.63 9.89 -1.08
N GLN A 314 -18.92 10.45 -2.04
CA GLN A 314 -19.11 10.18 -3.44
C GLN A 314 -17.80 10.41 -4.18
N GLU A 315 -17.41 9.46 -5.03
CA GLU A 315 -16.29 9.62 -5.95
C GLU A 315 -16.55 10.76 -6.94
N SER A 316 -15.55 11.60 -7.16
CA SER A 316 -15.60 12.64 -8.19
C SER A 316 -15.71 12.01 -9.59
N ALA A 317 -16.65 12.52 -10.37
CA ALA A 317 -16.77 12.17 -11.78
C ALA A 317 -15.53 12.68 -12.53
N GLY A 318 -14.57 11.81 -12.81
CA GLY A 318 -13.39 12.23 -13.57
C GLY A 318 -13.73 12.68 -15.00
N ASP A 319 -12.85 13.48 -15.58
CA ASP A 319 -12.99 14.02 -16.94
C ASP A 319 -12.90 12.92 -18.00
N GLY A 320 -14.05 12.33 -18.32
CA GLY A 320 -14.21 11.36 -19.42
C GLY A 320 -15.63 10.79 -19.45
N ASP A 321 -16.24 10.70 -20.63
CA ASP A 321 -17.64 10.28 -20.78
C ASP A 321 -17.95 8.86 -20.27
N ALA A 322 -16.94 7.98 -20.21
CA ALA A 322 -17.04 6.67 -19.59
C ALA A 322 -17.07 6.72 -18.04
N ARG A 323 -16.53 7.79 -17.43
CA ARG A 323 -16.37 7.98 -15.99
C ARG A 323 -17.47 8.85 -15.38
N LYS A 324 -18.06 9.77 -16.15
CA LYS A 324 -19.28 10.50 -15.78
C LYS A 324 -20.47 9.60 -15.41
N LYS A 325 -20.48 8.34 -15.88
CA LYS A 325 -21.57 7.37 -15.64
C LYS A 325 -21.38 6.46 -14.42
N ARG A 326 -20.24 6.50 -13.72
CA ARG A 326 -19.96 5.61 -12.58
C ARG A 326 -19.37 6.39 -11.43
N VAL A 327 -20.21 7.23 -10.87
CA VAL A 327 -19.90 7.88 -9.62
C VAL A 327 -20.37 6.96 -8.50
N ARG A 328 -19.42 6.40 -7.74
CA ARG A 328 -19.74 5.55 -6.59
C ARG A 328 -20.13 6.43 -5.42
N THR A 329 -21.28 6.14 -4.83
CA THR A 329 -21.73 6.77 -3.58
C THR A 329 -21.64 5.75 -2.45
N TRP A 330 -21.33 6.21 -1.25
CA TRP A 330 -21.38 5.38 -0.05
C TRP A 330 -21.99 6.13 1.11
N ARG A 331 -22.56 5.36 2.04
CA ARG A 331 -22.98 5.86 3.33
C ARG A 331 -21.95 5.47 4.38
N ALA A 332 -21.75 6.31 5.39
CA ALA A 332 -20.82 6.06 6.48
C ALA A 332 -21.01 4.67 7.12
N LYS A 333 -22.28 4.29 7.36
CA LYS A 333 -22.64 2.97 7.93
C LYS A 333 -22.24 1.78 7.04
N ASP A 334 -22.20 1.99 5.73
CA ASP A 334 -21.81 0.95 4.77
C ASP A 334 -20.28 0.81 4.78
N CYS A 335 -19.53 1.93 4.79
CA CYS A 335 -18.07 1.92 4.93
C CYS A 335 -17.61 1.22 6.22
N GLU A 336 -18.26 1.51 7.34
CA GLU A 336 -17.97 0.85 8.61
C GLU A 336 -18.25 -0.66 8.55
N ARG A 337 -19.38 -1.07 7.97
CA ARG A 337 -19.72 -2.50 7.78
C ARG A 337 -18.68 -3.20 6.90
N TRP A 338 -18.29 -2.58 5.80
CA TRP A 338 -17.28 -3.12 4.88
C TRP A 338 -15.93 -3.27 5.57
N ALA A 339 -15.49 -2.25 6.31
CA ALA A 339 -14.23 -2.30 7.06
C ALA A 339 -14.23 -3.40 8.12
N ARG A 340 -15.33 -3.55 8.87
CA ARG A 340 -15.50 -4.65 9.83
C ARG A 340 -15.45 -6.01 9.14
N LYS A 341 -16.08 -6.16 7.98
CA LYS A 341 -16.03 -7.43 7.23
C LYS A 341 -14.63 -7.77 6.76
N ILE A 342 -13.87 -6.79 6.26
CA ILE A 342 -12.45 -6.98 5.89
C ILE A 342 -11.64 -7.42 7.11
N ALA A 343 -11.83 -6.75 8.25
CA ALA A 343 -11.16 -7.08 9.51
C ALA A 343 -11.48 -8.49 10.02
N GLU A 344 -12.75 -8.90 9.98
CA GLU A 344 -13.20 -10.26 10.37
C GLU A 344 -12.56 -11.37 9.52
N LEU A 345 -12.22 -11.07 8.26
CA LEU A 345 -11.53 -12.01 7.38
C LEU A 345 -10.04 -12.14 7.70
N GLY A 346 -9.48 -11.25 8.53
CA GLY A 346 -8.03 -11.18 8.74
C GLY A 346 -7.26 -10.74 7.50
N ALA A 347 -7.92 -10.03 6.56
CA ALA A 347 -7.30 -9.59 5.32
C ALA A 347 -6.10 -8.66 5.58
N GLN A 348 -4.99 -8.92 4.89
CA GLN A 348 -3.74 -8.16 5.03
C GLN A 348 -3.51 -7.30 3.80
N ALA A 349 -3.01 -6.08 3.97
CA ALA A 349 -2.81 -5.16 2.84
C ALA A 349 -1.58 -5.56 1.99
N ASP A 350 -0.57 -6.16 2.63
CA ASP A 350 0.71 -6.55 2.01
C ASP A 350 0.83 -8.06 1.78
N CYS A 351 -0.23 -8.84 2.07
CA CYS A 351 -0.30 -10.26 1.77
C CYS A 351 -1.62 -10.57 1.05
N PRO A 352 -1.59 -11.22 -0.13
CA PRO A 352 -2.80 -11.51 -0.90
C PRO A 352 -3.81 -12.32 -0.07
N ALA A 353 -5.10 -12.04 -0.27
CA ALA A 353 -6.14 -12.85 0.37
C ALA A 353 -6.06 -14.31 -0.09
N VAL A 354 -6.42 -15.22 0.81
CA VAL A 354 -6.13 -16.66 0.68
C VAL A 354 -7.04 -17.32 -0.35
N THR A 355 -8.25 -16.81 -0.55
CA THR A 355 -9.22 -17.37 -1.49
C THR A 355 -9.67 -16.36 -2.56
N PRO A 356 -10.03 -16.83 -3.78
CA PRO A 356 -10.60 -15.97 -4.81
C PRO A 356 -11.83 -15.19 -4.35
N TYR A 357 -12.67 -15.80 -3.50
CA TYR A 357 -13.85 -15.13 -2.93
C TYR A 357 -13.47 -13.95 -2.04
N GLU A 358 -12.48 -14.13 -1.15
CA GLU A 358 -12.00 -13.06 -0.28
C GLU A 358 -11.37 -11.92 -1.09
N CYS A 359 -10.61 -12.23 -2.14
CA CYS A 359 -10.09 -11.22 -3.07
C CYS A 359 -11.22 -10.37 -3.67
N VAL A 360 -12.31 -11.00 -4.12
CA VAL A 360 -13.48 -10.28 -4.65
C VAL A 360 -14.13 -9.42 -3.58
N LEU A 361 -14.41 -10.01 -2.41
CA LEU A 361 -15.11 -9.33 -1.32
C LEU A 361 -14.32 -8.12 -0.81
N VAL A 362 -13.03 -8.29 -0.55
CA VAL A 362 -12.12 -7.21 -0.13
C VAL A 362 -12.01 -6.16 -1.24
N GLY A 363 -11.80 -6.57 -2.50
CA GLY A 363 -11.68 -5.63 -3.61
C GLY A 363 -12.92 -4.76 -3.81
N MET A 364 -14.11 -5.36 -3.75
CA MET A 364 -15.38 -4.64 -3.88
C MET A 364 -15.63 -3.70 -2.69
N ALA A 365 -15.29 -4.14 -1.47
CA ALA A 365 -15.38 -3.34 -0.25
C ALA A 365 -14.45 -2.11 -0.30
N LEU A 366 -13.26 -2.28 -0.87
CA LEU A 366 -12.23 -1.25 -1.03
C LEU A 366 -12.53 -0.22 -2.11
N GLY A 367 -13.51 -0.44 -2.97
CA GLY A 367 -13.83 0.52 -4.04
C GLY A 367 -13.58 0.03 -5.46
N TYR A 368 -12.79 -1.04 -5.66
CA TYR A 368 -12.26 -1.40 -6.98
C TYR A 368 -13.35 -1.80 -7.99
N ASP A 369 -13.11 -1.50 -9.27
CA ASP A 369 -14.01 -1.92 -10.37
C ASP A 369 -13.94 -3.45 -10.49
N GLU A 370 -15.09 -4.10 -10.67
CA GLU A 370 -15.18 -5.56 -10.80
C GLU A 370 -14.29 -6.10 -11.92
N ARG A 371 -14.04 -5.32 -12.97
CA ARG A 371 -13.13 -5.70 -14.06
C ARG A 371 -11.68 -5.74 -13.61
N ASP A 372 -11.29 -4.82 -12.73
CA ASP A 372 -9.92 -4.75 -12.20
C ASP A 372 -9.70 -5.90 -11.21
N ILE A 373 -10.70 -6.22 -10.39
CA ILE A 373 -10.71 -7.40 -9.51
C ILE A 373 -10.63 -8.69 -10.34
N ALA A 374 -11.46 -8.82 -11.39
CA ALA A 374 -11.45 -9.98 -12.26
C ALA A 374 -10.11 -10.19 -12.97
N TYR A 375 -9.48 -9.09 -13.40
CA TYR A 375 -8.15 -9.13 -14.01
C TYR A 375 -7.08 -9.59 -13.01
N HIS A 376 -7.11 -9.07 -11.77
CA HIS A 376 -6.21 -9.51 -10.71
C HIS A 376 -6.37 -11.02 -10.42
N LEU A 377 -7.61 -11.53 -10.32
CA LEU A 377 -7.88 -12.96 -10.16
C LEU A 377 -7.31 -13.80 -11.30
N GLN A 378 -7.45 -13.34 -12.55
CA GLN A 378 -6.87 -14.02 -13.70
C GLN A 378 -5.33 -14.09 -13.61
N GLY A 379 -4.69 -13.02 -13.12
CA GLY A 379 -3.25 -12.99 -12.85
C GLY A 379 -2.81 -14.01 -11.80
N LEU A 380 -3.67 -14.30 -10.82
CA LEU A 380 -3.47 -15.36 -9.81
C LEU A 380 -3.83 -16.77 -10.31
N GLY A 381 -4.18 -16.92 -11.60
CA GLY A 381 -4.60 -18.20 -12.17
C GLY A 381 -6.04 -18.63 -11.80
N SER A 382 -6.84 -17.71 -11.25
CA SER A 382 -8.25 -17.97 -10.91
C SER A 382 -9.18 -17.45 -12.01
N PRO A 383 -10.06 -18.30 -12.59
CA PRO A 383 -10.98 -17.84 -13.62
C PRO A 383 -12.06 -16.91 -13.04
N PHE A 384 -12.56 -16.00 -13.87
CA PHE A 384 -13.72 -15.17 -13.50
C PHE A 384 -14.93 -16.04 -13.13
N SER A 385 -15.60 -15.70 -12.03
CA SER A 385 -16.82 -16.37 -11.57
C SER A 385 -17.85 -15.35 -11.10
N ALA A 386 -18.93 -15.20 -11.87
CA ALA A 386 -20.03 -14.28 -11.53
C ALA A 386 -20.64 -14.59 -10.15
N ALA A 387 -20.69 -15.87 -9.76
CA ALA A 387 -21.21 -16.29 -8.46
C ALA A 387 -20.41 -15.72 -7.28
N LEU A 388 -19.08 -15.54 -7.43
CA LEU A 388 -18.26 -14.91 -6.39
C LEU A 388 -18.60 -13.43 -6.22
N PHE A 389 -18.80 -12.70 -7.33
CA PHE A 389 -19.16 -11.29 -7.32
C PHE A 389 -20.57 -11.06 -6.77
N GLU A 390 -21.56 -11.88 -7.17
CA GLU A 390 -22.91 -11.79 -6.61
C GLU A 390 -22.91 -12.05 -5.10
N ARG A 391 -22.25 -13.12 -4.65
CA ARG A 391 -22.14 -13.43 -3.22
C ARG A 391 -21.45 -12.32 -2.43
N ALA A 392 -20.38 -11.75 -2.97
CA ALA A 392 -19.71 -10.62 -2.35
C ALA A 392 -20.64 -9.39 -2.25
N ARG A 393 -21.44 -9.12 -3.28
CA ARG A 393 -22.42 -8.03 -3.27
C ARG A 393 -23.49 -8.25 -2.20
N GLU A 394 -24.03 -9.45 -2.08
CA GLU A 394 -25.01 -9.80 -1.05
C GLU A 394 -24.48 -9.53 0.36
N VAL A 395 -23.24 -9.95 0.64
CA VAL A 395 -22.57 -9.70 1.93
C VAL A 395 -22.35 -8.19 2.16
N LEU A 396 -21.86 -7.47 1.16
CA LEU A 396 -21.61 -6.03 1.27
C LEU A 396 -22.90 -5.23 1.38
N GLU A 397 -24.02 -5.72 0.86
CA GLU A 397 -25.37 -5.16 1.04
C GLU A 397 -26.04 -5.57 2.36
N GLY A 398 -25.49 -6.54 3.09
CA GLY A 398 -26.04 -7.06 4.35
C GLY A 398 -27.25 -8.00 4.16
N LYS A 399 -27.35 -8.68 3.01
CA LYS A 399 -28.44 -9.60 2.65
C LYS A 399 -28.14 -11.06 3.01
N ASP A 400 -26.91 -11.36 3.40
CA ASP A 400 -26.38 -12.65 3.82
C ASP A 400 -27.11 -13.30 5.02
N GLY A 401 -27.90 -12.52 5.77
CA GLY A 401 -28.76 -13.01 6.86
C GLY A 401 -30.25 -13.19 6.56
N ALA A 402 -30.72 -12.86 5.34
CA ALA A 402 -32.16 -12.86 5.01
C ALA A 402 -32.71 -14.22 4.55
N SER A 403 -31.84 -15.15 4.12
CA SER A 403 -32.26 -16.48 3.65
C SER A 403 -32.61 -17.45 4.79
N GLY A 404 -32.03 -17.30 5.99
CA GLY A 404 -32.24 -18.22 7.12
C GLY A 404 -33.50 -17.96 7.96
N LYS A 405 -34.02 -16.71 8.00
CA LYS A 405 -35.17 -16.36 8.85
C LYS A 405 -36.54 -16.71 8.26
N ASN A 406 -36.64 -16.98 6.96
CA ASN A 406 -37.90 -17.32 6.31
C ASN A 406 -38.25 -18.82 6.39
N GLU A 407 -37.28 -19.72 6.58
CA GLU A 407 -37.57 -21.15 6.77
C GLU A 407 -38.10 -21.46 8.18
N GLU A 408 -37.62 -20.75 9.20
CA GLU A 408 -38.04 -20.99 10.59
C GLU A 408 -39.47 -20.48 10.87
N LYS A 409 -39.90 -19.41 10.18
CA LYS A 409 -41.30 -18.93 10.21
C LYS A 409 -42.26 -19.85 9.44
N LYS A 410 -41.79 -20.58 8.42
CA LYS A 410 -42.62 -21.54 7.69
C LYS A 410 -42.84 -22.86 8.44
N LYS A 411 -41.88 -23.27 9.29
CA LYS A 411 -42.04 -24.46 10.16
C LYS A 411 -42.94 -24.24 11.37
N LYS A 412 -43.08 -23.01 11.89
CA LYS A 412 -43.94 -22.73 13.07
C LYS A 412 -45.43 -22.57 12.76
N ASN A 413 -45.83 -22.39 11.49
CA ASN A 413 -47.24 -22.26 11.10
C ASN A 413 -47.86 -23.54 10.48
N GLY A 414 -47.16 -24.67 10.52
CA GLY A 414 -47.55 -25.90 9.82
C GLY A 414 -48.09 -27.04 10.70
N GLY A 415 -48.39 -26.82 11.98
CA GLY A 415 -48.74 -27.92 12.88
C GLY A 415 -49.73 -27.55 13.98
N LEU A 416 -50.99 -27.31 13.62
CA LEU A 416 -52.12 -27.36 14.55
C LEU A 416 -53.44 -27.37 13.75
N MET A 417 -53.76 -28.49 13.12
CA MET A 417 -55.12 -28.80 12.68
C MET A 417 -55.27 -30.32 12.50
N GLY A 418 -56.17 -30.91 13.29
CA GLY A 418 -56.97 -32.07 12.87
C GLY A 418 -56.57 -33.42 13.48
N GLY A 419 -57.35 -33.90 14.46
CA GLY A 419 -57.31 -35.31 14.84
C GLY A 419 -58.03 -35.73 16.12
N ILE A 420 -59.20 -35.17 16.46
CA ILE A 420 -60.12 -35.79 17.43
C ILE A 420 -61.35 -36.23 16.67
N PHE A 421 -61.58 -37.54 16.58
CA PHE A 421 -62.82 -38.32 16.37
C PHE A 421 -62.32 -39.76 16.08
N LYS A 422 -62.66 -40.82 16.81
CA LYS A 422 -63.83 -41.21 17.58
C LYS A 422 -63.41 -42.07 18.77
#